data_AF-A0A2D0L294-F1
#
_entry.id   AF-A0A2D0L294-F1
#
_cell.length_a   1.000
_cell.length_b   1.000
_cell.length_c   1.000
_cell.angle_alpha   90.00
_cell.angle_beta   90.00
_cell.angle_gamma   90.00
#
_symmetry.space_group_name_H-M   'P 1'
#
loop_
_entity.id
_entity.type
_entity.pdbx_description
1 polymer ?
#
loop_
_entity_poly.entity_id
_entity_poly.type
_entity_poly.pdbx_seq_one_letter_code
_entity_poly.pdbx_strand_id
1 'polypeptide(L)'
;MSTLLELIKGKRKELVSKRASRGIDTAKLQSGVQYLRIFPNVENPNAIFYQPFGMHFVKTKDAGKDKTVASVCKTATYGEHCELCEAIMEAKAVHKGNPSMEELISETRSSQRYIVNGVLTTTPDINLAEKTQLVELPQTVFEDVLKSIEEDMSDEIGEPLDIEKGYCFKIERTGAGRDTKYSVSPSRKEGKAAIPAKHLSSVHNLENFANGLNDANKLAIAGKAIGTLTGVSVSISSTMALPATGTTGIALPGFSSPATGIGSTSVPTGNIAKDAAKEAVAAEFKGTESVTETQTAHVAPASSEALGGDELADMMAQLEGL
;
A
#
# COMPACT_ATOMS: atom_id res chain seq x y z
N MET A 1 34.81 3.51 -14.51
CA MET A 1 34.36 4.73 -15.20
C MET A 1 33.02 4.45 -15.89
N SER A 2 31.92 4.56 -15.17
CA SER A 2 30.56 4.61 -15.74
C SER A 2 30.36 6.00 -16.33
N THR A 3 30.86 6.17 -17.54
CA THR A 3 30.91 7.46 -18.23
C THR A 3 29.48 7.88 -18.58
N LEU A 4 29.15 9.14 -18.38
CA LEU A 4 27.93 9.90 -18.70
C LEU A 4 26.81 9.23 -19.55
N LEU A 5 27.17 8.46 -20.58
CA LEU A 5 26.26 7.62 -21.38
C LEU A 5 25.36 6.71 -20.54
N GLU A 6 25.88 6.07 -19.49
CA GLU A 6 25.07 5.20 -18.61
C GLU A 6 24.05 5.99 -17.80
N LEU A 7 24.43 7.17 -17.31
CA LEU A 7 23.53 8.10 -16.63
C LEU A 7 22.44 8.62 -17.57
N ILE A 8 22.79 8.94 -18.82
CA ILE A 8 21.82 9.38 -19.84
C ILE A 8 20.85 8.24 -20.17
N LYS A 9 21.33 7.01 -20.34
CA LYS A 9 20.47 5.83 -20.58
C LYS A 9 19.54 5.59 -19.40
N GLY A 10 20.05 5.66 -18.17
CA GLY A 10 19.26 5.57 -16.95
C GLY A 10 18.16 6.63 -16.89
N LYS A 11 18.51 7.91 -17.15
CA LYS A 11 17.54 9.01 -17.14
C LYS A 11 16.48 8.88 -18.24
N ARG A 12 16.86 8.40 -19.43
CA ARG A 12 15.89 8.12 -20.51
C ARG A 12 14.93 7.00 -20.11
N LYS A 13 15.41 5.91 -19.50
CA LYS A 13 14.56 4.82 -19.00
C LYS A 13 13.57 5.35 -17.95
N GLU A 14 14.06 6.10 -16.97
CA GLU A 14 13.21 6.73 -15.94
C GLU A 14 12.12 7.63 -16.56
N LEU A 15 12.47 8.47 -17.54
CA LEU A 15 11.52 9.35 -18.21
C LEU A 15 10.49 8.60 -19.07
N VAL A 16 10.85 7.43 -19.61
CA VAL A 16 9.92 6.55 -20.33
C VAL A 16 8.95 5.92 -19.34
N SER A 17 9.43 5.34 -18.24
CA SER A 17 8.57 4.75 -17.20
C SER A 17 7.66 5.78 -16.57
N LYS A 18 8.17 6.98 -16.23
CA LYS A 18 7.35 8.10 -15.71
C LYS A 18 6.31 8.60 -16.71
N ARG A 19 6.55 8.48 -18.01
CA ARG A 19 5.54 8.79 -19.03
C ARG A 19 4.51 7.67 -19.14
N ALA A 20 4.95 6.42 -19.03
CA ALA A 20 4.08 5.25 -19.07
C ALA A 20 3.10 5.19 -17.89
N SER A 21 3.41 5.79 -16.74
CA SER A 21 2.50 5.85 -15.59
C SER A 21 1.62 7.10 -15.52
N ARG A 22 1.87 8.12 -16.36
CA ARG A 22 1.16 9.41 -16.28
C ARG A 22 -0.26 9.28 -16.81
N GLY A 23 -1.23 9.65 -15.97
CA GLY A 23 -2.66 9.67 -16.35
C GLY A 23 -3.27 8.29 -16.52
N ILE A 24 -2.59 7.24 -16.03
CA ILE A 24 -3.12 5.88 -16.02
C ILE A 24 -3.52 5.52 -14.60
N ASP A 25 -4.82 5.39 -14.39
CA ASP A 25 -5.39 4.94 -13.13
C ASP A 25 -5.61 3.42 -13.16
N THR A 26 -5.39 2.78 -12.02
CA THR A 26 -5.73 1.36 -11.85
C THR A 26 -7.23 1.19 -11.62
N ALA A 27 -7.82 0.23 -12.30
CA ALA A 27 -9.20 -0.17 -12.09
C ALA A 27 -9.27 -1.13 -10.90
N LYS A 28 -10.09 -0.78 -9.90
CA LYS A 28 -10.34 -1.61 -8.72
C LYS A 28 -11.66 -2.36 -8.89
N LEU A 29 -11.73 -3.55 -8.30
CA LEU A 29 -12.96 -4.34 -8.22
C LEU A 29 -14.04 -3.57 -7.47
N GLN A 30 -15.18 -3.37 -8.10
CA GLN A 30 -16.35 -2.69 -7.53
C GLN A 30 -17.19 -3.68 -6.72
N SER A 31 -18.11 -3.16 -5.91
CA SER A 31 -19.06 -4.00 -5.17
C SER A 31 -20.01 -4.70 -6.15
N GLY A 32 -20.38 -5.95 -5.85
CA GLY A 32 -21.23 -6.79 -6.68
C GLY A 32 -20.45 -7.72 -7.60
N VAL A 33 -21.11 -8.17 -8.66
CA VAL A 33 -20.56 -9.13 -9.62
C VAL A 33 -19.88 -8.38 -10.76
N GLN A 34 -18.63 -8.73 -11.03
CA GLN A 34 -17.87 -8.27 -12.19
C GLN A 34 -17.24 -9.46 -12.89
N TYR A 35 -17.01 -9.32 -14.19
CA TYR A 35 -16.30 -10.26 -15.02
C TYR A 35 -14.96 -9.67 -15.39
N LEU A 36 -13.89 -10.38 -15.05
CA LEU A 36 -12.52 -10.02 -15.36
C LEU A 36 -12.01 -10.91 -16.47
N ARG A 37 -11.66 -10.31 -17.62
CA ARG A 37 -10.81 -10.99 -18.60
C ARG A 37 -9.39 -10.51 -18.47
N ILE A 38 -8.49 -11.43 -18.12
CA ILE A 38 -7.04 -11.19 -18.05
C ILE A 38 -6.45 -11.40 -19.44
N PHE A 39 -5.54 -10.53 -19.83
CA PHE A 39 -4.82 -10.62 -21.08
C PHE A 39 -3.44 -11.24 -20.85
N PRO A 40 -2.97 -12.10 -21.78
CA PRO A 40 -1.62 -12.62 -21.73
C PRO A 40 -0.62 -11.50 -22.01
N ASN A 41 0.65 -11.79 -21.77
CA ASN A 41 1.72 -10.87 -22.15
C ASN A 41 1.86 -10.85 -23.69
N VAL A 42 1.80 -9.65 -24.27
CA VAL A 42 1.77 -9.44 -25.72
C VAL A 42 3.12 -9.76 -26.38
N GLU A 43 4.23 -9.55 -25.68
CA GLU A 43 5.56 -9.84 -26.22
C GLU A 43 5.86 -11.34 -26.18
N ASN A 44 5.41 -12.02 -25.12
CA ASN A 44 5.56 -13.46 -24.96
C ASN A 44 4.36 -14.02 -24.19
N PRO A 45 3.44 -14.74 -24.84
CA PRO A 45 2.25 -15.30 -24.20
C PRO A 45 2.55 -16.23 -23.02
N ASN A 46 3.73 -16.84 -22.99
CA ASN A 46 4.17 -17.76 -21.94
C ASN A 46 4.95 -17.06 -20.81
N ALA A 47 5.14 -15.75 -20.90
CA ALA A 47 5.79 -14.96 -19.86
C ALA A 47 4.78 -14.54 -18.77
N ILE A 48 5.31 -13.97 -17.70
CA ILE A 48 4.52 -13.45 -16.58
C ILE A 48 3.56 -12.36 -17.11
N PHE A 49 2.27 -12.50 -16.80
CA PHE A 49 1.19 -11.58 -17.20
C PHE A 49 0.77 -10.60 -16.07
N TYR A 50 1.44 -10.67 -14.92
CA TYR A 50 1.14 -9.90 -13.72
C TYR A 50 2.37 -9.17 -13.18
N GLN A 51 2.15 -8.14 -12.37
CA GLN A 51 3.21 -7.42 -11.65
C GLN A 51 2.81 -7.26 -10.17
N PRO A 52 3.65 -7.69 -9.22
CA PRO A 52 3.47 -7.36 -7.81
C PRO A 52 3.43 -5.85 -7.61
N PHE A 53 2.51 -5.38 -6.77
CA PHE A 53 2.28 -3.95 -6.58
C PHE A 53 1.75 -3.65 -5.18
N GLY A 54 2.21 -2.57 -4.58
CA GLY A 54 1.63 -2.06 -3.34
C GLY A 54 1.84 -0.56 -3.22
N MET A 55 0.89 0.11 -2.57
CA MET A 55 0.98 1.53 -2.26
C MET A 55 0.62 1.81 -0.82
N HIS A 56 1.39 2.70 -0.20
CA HIS A 56 1.05 3.35 1.05
C HIS A 56 0.16 4.55 0.75
N PHE A 57 -1.00 4.59 1.38
CA PHE A 57 -1.90 5.74 1.35
C PHE A 57 -1.90 6.40 2.73
N VAL A 58 -1.23 7.55 2.83
CA VAL A 58 -1.18 8.32 4.08
C VAL A 58 -2.22 9.43 3.99
N LYS A 59 -3.28 9.32 4.80
CA LYS A 59 -4.28 10.37 4.93
C LYS A 59 -3.85 11.33 6.03
N THR A 60 -3.77 12.61 5.72
CA THR A 60 -3.40 13.67 6.66
C THR A 60 -4.36 14.83 6.54
N LYS A 61 -4.46 15.66 7.59
CA LYS A 61 -5.14 16.94 7.53
C LYS A 61 -4.10 18.04 7.49
N ASP A 62 -4.05 18.81 6.41
CA ASP A 62 -3.16 19.95 6.23
C ASP A 62 -4.03 21.21 6.09
N ALA A 63 -3.88 22.16 7.01
CA ALA A 63 -4.72 23.38 7.08
C ALA A 63 -6.25 23.12 7.04
N GLY A 64 -6.70 22.05 7.70
CA GLY A 64 -8.12 21.68 7.76
C GLY A 64 -8.66 20.97 6.51
N LYS A 65 -7.82 20.70 5.49
CA LYS A 65 -8.19 19.94 4.29
C LYS A 65 -7.61 18.53 4.34
N ASP A 66 -8.43 17.54 3.96
CA ASP A 66 -7.98 16.17 3.83
C ASP A 66 -7.04 16.03 2.63
N LYS A 67 -5.84 15.52 2.89
CA LYS A 67 -4.79 15.28 1.90
C LYS A 67 -4.35 13.83 1.98
N THR A 68 -4.47 13.12 0.86
CA THR A 68 -3.98 11.74 0.74
C THR A 68 -2.71 11.74 -0.09
N VAL A 69 -1.64 11.18 0.48
CA VAL A 69 -0.36 11.00 -0.21
C VAL A 69 -0.20 9.52 -0.51
N ALA A 70 -0.06 9.19 -1.78
CA ALA A 70 0.19 7.82 -2.23
C ALA A 70 1.66 7.65 -2.63
N SER A 71 2.33 6.66 -2.06
CA SER A 71 3.70 6.27 -2.43
C SER A 71 3.80 4.77 -2.65
N VAL A 72 4.58 4.34 -3.64
CA VAL A 72 4.82 2.92 -3.91
C VAL A 72 5.54 2.27 -2.71
N CYS A 73 5.07 1.09 -2.33
CA CYS A 73 5.73 0.23 -1.36
C CYS A 73 6.78 -0.61 -2.06
N LYS A 74 8.06 -0.40 -1.74
CA LYS A 74 9.18 -1.14 -2.35
C LYS A 74 9.16 -2.62 -2.00
N THR A 75 8.76 -2.96 -0.77
CA THR A 75 8.66 -4.36 -0.32
C THR A 75 7.58 -5.11 -1.09
N ALA A 76 6.41 -4.50 -1.25
CA ALA A 76 5.30 -5.14 -1.96
C ALA A 76 5.52 -5.21 -3.48
N THR A 77 6.18 -4.22 -4.05
CA THR A 77 6.31 -4.09 -5.51
C THR A 77 7.56 -4.77 -6.06
N TYR A 78 8.67 -4.71 -5.30
CA TYR A 78 10.00 -5.18 -5.75
C TYR A 78 10.63 -6.21 -4.81
N GLY A 79 10.03 -6.51 -3.65
CA GLY A 79 10.66 -7.35 -2.63
C GLY A 79 11.83 -6.68 -1.90
N GLU A 80 12.01 -5.37 -2.07
CA GLU A 80 13.11 -4.61 -1.49
C GLU A 80 12.75 -4.00 -0.13
N HIS A 81 13.75 -3.51 0.59
CA HIS A 81 13.52 -2.77 1.84
C HIS A 81 12.69 -1.50 1.61
N CYS A 82 11.67 -1.28 2.44
CA CYS A 82 10.77 -0.12 2.37
C CYS A 82 10.82 0.67 3.68
N GLU A 83 11.29 1.91 3.60
CA GLU A 83 11.46 2.81 4.74
C GLU A 83 10.10 3.18 5.37
N LEU A 84 9.03 3.25 4.56
CA LEU A 84 7.67 3.49 5.06
C LEU A 84 7.13 2.29 5.84
N CYS A 85 7.41 1.06 5.38
CA CYS A 85 6.98 -0.14 6.10
C CYS A 85 7.64 -0.24 7.48
N GLU A 86 8.93 0.08 7.57
CA GLU A 86 9.67 0.09 8.82
C GLU A 86 9.06 1.08 9.82
N ALA A 87 8.87 2.34 9.40
CA ALA A 87 8.27 3.36 10.25
C ALA A 87 6.85 3.02 10.70
N ILE A 88 6.05 2.37 9.84
CA ILE A 88 4.69 1.91 10.19
C ILE A 88 4.75 0.79 11.24
N MET A 89 5.73 -0.13 11.14
CA MET A 89 5.92 -1.19 12.13
C MET A 89 6.40 -0.62 13.48
N GLU A 90 7.30 0.34 13.46
CA GLU A 90 7.73 1.05 14.68
C GLU A 90 6.55 1.82 15.30
N ALA A 91 5.79 2.56 14.51
CA ALA A 91 4.59 3.26 14.99
C ALA A 91 3.58 2.30 15.63
N LYS A 92 3.40 1.11 15.04
CA LYS A 92 2.54 0.07 15.62
C LYS A 92 3.04 -0.41 16.98
N ALA A 93 4.36 -0.51 17.16
CA ALA A 93 4.94 -0.91 18.44
C ALA A 93 4.80 0.19 19.51
N VAL A 94 5.04 1.45 19.12
CA VAL A 94 4.93 2.62 20.01
C VAL A 94 3.49 2.85 20.49
N HIS A 95 2.51 2.74 19.59
CA HIS A 95 1.10 3.01 19.88
C HIS A 95 0.30 1.77 20.25
N LYS A 96 0.98 0.68 20.63
CA LYS A 96 0.32 -0.57 21.02
C LYS A 96 -0.66 -0.32 22.18
N GLY A 97 -1.91 -0.77 22.02
CA GLY A 97 -2.96 -0.59 23.01
C GLY A 97 -3.75 0.72 22.85
N ASN A 98 -3.47 1.52 21.82
CA ASN A 98 -4.31 2.66 21.43
C ASN A 98 -5.10 2.31 20.15
N PRO A 99 -6.40 1.97 20.26
CA PRO A 99 -7.20 1.51 19.11
C PRO A 99 -7.29 2.51 17.96
N SER A 100 -7.37 3.81 18.26
CA SER A 100 -7.50 4.85 17.24
C SER A 100 -6.22 4.97 16.40
N MET A 101 -5.06 4.90 17.07
CA MET A 101 -3.77 4.92 16.38
C MET A 101 -3.51 3.62 15.63
N GLU A 102 -3.85 2.46 16.21
CA GLU A 102 -3.70 1.17 15.54
C GLU A 102 -4.53 1.06 14.25
N GLU A 103 -5.75 1.58 14.25
CA GLU A 103 -6.60 1.67 13.06
C GLU A 103 -5.95 2.52 11.98
N LEU A 104 -5.50 3.72 12.33
CA LEU A 104 -4.89 4.67 11.42
C LEU A 104 -3.54 4.16 10.84
N ILE A 105 -2.73 3.49 11.67
CA ILE A 105 -1.48 2.84 11.25
C ILE A 105 -1.80 1.68 10.30
N SER A 106 -2.86 0.92 10.58
CA SER A 106 -3.32 -0.17 9.72
C SER A 106 -3.85 0.32 8.37
N GLU A 107 -4.52 1.47 8.31
CA GLU A 107 -4.93 2.10 7.04
C GLU A 107 -3.74 2.58 6.21
N THR A 108 -2.66 3.01 6.87
CA THR A 108 -1.46 3.53 6.21
C THR A 108 -0.56 2.41 5.66
N ARG A 109 -0.69 1.20 6.21
CA ARG A 109 0.04 0.02 5.79
C ARG A 109 -0.33 -0.36 4.34
N SER A 110 0.68 -0.57 3.50
CA SER A 110 0.47 -1.11 2.17
C SER A 110 -0.02 -2.56 2.27
N SER A 111 -1.08 -2.89 1.52
CA SER A 111 -1.44 -4.28 1.23
C SER A 111 -0.73 -4.75 -0.04
N GLN A 112 -0.39 -6.03 -0.08
CA GLN A 112 0.14 -6.68 -1.29
C GLN A 112 -1.00 -6.82 -2.30
N ARG A 113 -0.76 -6.35 -3.52
CA ARG A 113 -1.71 -6.45 -4.64
C ARG A 113 -0.96 -6.84 -5.90
N TYR A 114 -1.72 -7.16 -6.93
CA TYR A 114 -1.17 -7.53 -8.22
C TYR A 114 -1.87 -6.72 -9.29
N ILE A 115 -1.09 -6.20 -10.24
CA ILE A 115 -1.64 -5.53 -11.42
C ILE A 115 -1.59 -6.51 -12.58
N VAL A 116 -2.70 -6.59 -13.30
CA VAL A 116 -2.82 -7.35 -14.56
C VAL A 116 -3.39 -6.45 -15.65
N ASN A 117 -3.03 -6.74 -16.90
CA ASN A 117 -3.74 -6.16 -18.04
C ASN A 117 -5.03 -6.94 -18.26
N GLY A 118 -6.14 -6.23 -18.40
CA GLY A 118 -7.41 -6.88 -18.66
C GLY A 118 -8.55 -5.91 -18.85
N VAL A 119 -9.77 -6.45 -18.83
CA VAL A 119 -11.01 -5.67 -18.83
C VAL A 119 -11.91 -6.14 -17.71
N LEU A 120 -12.56 -5.17 -17.06
CA LEU A 120 -13.61 -5.40 -16.09
C LEU A 120 -14.94 -4.99 -16.71
N THR A 121 -15.89 -5.91 -16.73
CA THR A 121 -17.24 -5.71 -17.26
C THR A 121 -18.27 -6.21 -16.25
N THR A 122 -19.51 -5.70 -16.32
CA THR A 122 -20.62 -6.19 -15.48
C THR A 122 -21.26 -7.46 -16.04
N THR A 123 -21.01 -7.74 -17.32
CA THR A 123 -21.45 -8.92 -18.08
C THR A 123 -20.25 -9.70 -18.59
N PRO A 124 -20.41 -10.98 -18.95
CA PRO A 124 -19.29 -11.79 -19.47
C PRO A 124 -18.77 -11.31 -20.83
N ASP A 125 -19.51 -10.46 -21.54
CA ASP A 125 -19.08 -9.90 -22.82
C ASP A 125 -18.02 -8.80 -22.65
N ILE A 126 -16.81 -9.08 -23.14
CA ILE A 126 -15.64 -8.20 -23.08
C ILE A 126 -15.70 -7.04 -24.08
N ASN A 127 -16.54 -7.13 -25.12
CA ASN A 127 -16.58 -6.11 -26.18
C ASN A 127 -17.13 -4.77 -25.70
N LEU A 128 -17.91 -4.80 -24.62
CA LEU A 128 -18.46 -3.64 -23.92
C LEU A 128 -17.38 -2.75 -23.31
N ALA A 129 -16.18 -3.27 -23.06
CA ALA A 129 -15.07 -2.46 -22.61
C ALA A 129 -14.53 -1.61 -23.77
N GLU A 130 -14.36 -0.31 -23.53
CA GLU A 130 -13.78 0.61 -24.54
C GLU A 130 -12.27 0.42 -24.70
N LYS A 131 -11.56 0.23 -23.58
CA LYS A 131 -10.09 0.15 -23.52
C LYS A 131 -9.61 -0.92 -22.55
N THR A 132 -8.38 -1.38 -22.76
CA THR A 132 -7.66 -2.18 -21.76
C THR A 132 -7.45 -1.36 -20.50
N GLN A 133 -7.59 -2.02 -19.36
CA GLN A 133 -7.44 -1.41 -18.04
C GLN A 133 -6.32 -2.13 -17.28
N LEU A 134 -5.62 -1.39 -16.44
CA LEU A 134 -4.74 -1.95 -15.43
C LEU A 134 -5.58 -2.34 -14.23
N VAL A 135 -5.87 -3.63 -14.08
CA VAL A 135 -6.74 -4.10 -13.01
C VAL A 135 -5.90 -4.44 -11.78
N GLU A 136 -6.25 -3.83 -10.65
CA GLU A 136 -5.60 -4.05 -9.36
C GLU A 136 -6.35 -5.12 -8.55
N LEU A 137 -5.74 -6.29 -8.41
CA LEU A 137 -6.29 -7.44 -7.70
C LEU A 137 -5.74 -7.52 -6.27
N PRO A 138 -6.60 -7.70 -5.25
CA PRO A 138 -6.15 -8.13 -3.93
C PRO A 138 -5.40 -9.47 -4.01
N GLN A 139 -4.44 -9.70 -3.11
CA GLN A 139 -3.68 -10.94 -3.06
C GLN A 139 -4.56 -12.19 -3.05
N THR A 140 -5.61 -12.24 -2.22
CA THR A 140 -6.50 -13.41 -2.12
C THR A 140 -7.21 -13.72 -3.43
N VAL A 141 -7.72 -12.69 -4.12
CA VAL A 141 -8.38 -12.84 -5.43
C VAL A 141 -7.39 -13.34 -6.47
N PHE A 142 -6.17 -12.80 -6.45
CA PHE A 142 -5.14 -13.19 -7.39
C PHE A 142 -4.70 -14.66 -7.18
N GLU A 143 -4.56 -15.11 -5.94
CA GLU A 143 -4.28 -16.50 -5.60
C GLU A 143 -5.40 -17.44 -6.09
N ASP A 144 -6.67 -17.09 -5.88
CA ASP A 144 -7.81 -17.87 -6.36
C ASP A 144 -7.87 -17.94 -7.90
N VAL A 145 -7.54 -16.84 -8.58
CA VAL A 145 -7.42 -16.81 -10.04
C VAL A 145 -6.29 -17.73 -10.52
N LEU A 146 -5.10 -17.64 -9.92
CA LEU A 146 -3.96 -18.49 -10.29
C LEU A 146 -4.29 -19.97 -10.10
N LYS A 147 -4.92 -20.32 -8.96
CA LYS A 147 -5.39 -21.68 -8.69
C LYS A 147 -6.38 -22.14 -9.76
N SER A 148 -7.35 -21.30 -10.12
CA SER A 148 -8.32 -21.63 -11.18
C SER A 148 -7.66 -21.83 -12.54
N ILE A 149 -6.61 -21.05 -12.86
CA ILE A 149 -5.83 -21.20 -14.10
C ILE A 149 -5.06 -22.52 -14.08
N GLU A 150 -4.40 -22.83 -12.97
CA GLU A 150 -3.61 -24.06 -12.80
C GLU A 150 -4.49 -25.32 -12.92
N GLU A 151 -5.65 -25.34 -12.25
CA GLU A 151 -6.62 -26.43 -12.33
C GLU A 151 -7.11 -26.63 -13.78
N ASP A 152 -7.53 -25.56 -14.45
CA ASP A 152 -8.08 -25.66 -15.82
C ASP A 152 -7.05 -26.05 -16.89
N MET A 153 -5.80 -25.60 -16.73
CA MET A 153 -4.71 -25.98 -17.62
C MET A 153 -4.26 -27.41 -17.38
N SER A 154 -4.26 -27.88 -16.12
CA SER A 154 -3.84 -29.25 -15.77
C SER A 154 -4.88 -30.29 -16.17
N ASP A 155 -6.16 -29.96 -16.03
CA ASP A 155 -7.28 -30.85 -16.39
C ASP A 155 -7.67 -30.75 -17.88
N GLU A 156 -6.91 -29.98 -18.69
CA GLU A 156 -7.18 -29.70 -20.11
C GLU A 156 -8.60 -29.15 -20.39
N ILE A 157 -9.18 -28.48 -19.40
CA ILE A 157 -10.55 -27.93 -19.45
C ILE A 157 -10.57 -26.65 -20.30
N GLY A 158 -9.48 -25.88 -20.27
CA GLY A 158 -9.31 -24.72 -21.14
C GLY A 158 -8.10 -23.84 -20.80
N GLU A 159 -7.80 -22.91 -21.70
CA GLU A 159 -6.67 -21.98 -21.58
C GLU A 159 -7.19 -20.54 -21.28
N PRO A 160 -7.35 -20.14 -20.01
CA PRO A 160 -7.96 -18.86 -19.64
C PRO A 160 -7.27 -17.62 -20.24
N LEU A 161 -5.97 -17.69 -20.42
CA LEU A 161 -5.14 -16.60 -20.93
C LEU A 161 -5.01 -16.60 -22.46
N ASP A 162 -5.58 -17.58 -23.16
CA ASP A 162 -5.49 -17.64 -24.61
C ASP A 162 -6.20 -16.44 -25.26
N ILE A 163 -5.63 -15.97 -26.37
CA ILE A 163 -6.10 -14.76 -27.06
C ILE A 163 -7.43 -15.04 -27.76
N GLU A 164 -7.63 -16.24 -28.31
CA GLU A 164 -8.80 -16.56 -29.12
C GLU A 164 -9.91 -17.28 -28.33
N LYS A 165 -9.52 -18.17 -27.42
CA LYS A 165 -10.41 -19.13 -26.75
C LYS A 165 -10.44 -19.02 -25.24
N GLY A 166 -9.68 -18.08 -24.67
CA GLY A 166 -9.72 -17.86 -23.23
C GLY A 166 -11.09 -17.40 -22.75
N TYR A 167 -11.24 -17.32 -21.43
CA TYR A 167 -12.50 -16.95 -20.80
C TYR A 167 -12.31 -15.96 -19.65
N CYS A 168 -13.39 -15.30 -19.21
CA CYS A 168 -13.36 -14.38 -18.07
C CYS A 168 -13.62 -15.09 -16.73
N PHE A 169 -13.12 -14.50 -15.65
CA PHE A 169 -13.41 -14.88 -14.27
C PHE A 169 -14.55 -14.03 -13.74
N LYS A 170 -15.60 -14.66 -13.23
CA LYS A 170 -16.65 -13.99 -12.46
C LYS A 170 -16.13 -13.77 -11.04
N ILE A 171 -16.00 -12.51 -10.66
CA ILE A 171 -15.55 -12.06 -9.35
C ILE A 171 -16.74 -11.38 -8.67
N GLU A 172 -17.16 -11.94 -7.55
CA GLU A 172 -18.20 -11.34 -6.72
C GLU A 172 -17.55 -10.73 -5.48
N ARG A 173 -17.71 -9.42 -5.30
CA ARG A 173 -17.27 -8.69 -4.13
C ARG A 173 -18.48 -8.37 -3.25
N THR A 174 -18.47 -8.86 -2.02
CA THR A 174 -19.50 -8.57 -1.01
C THR A 174 -18.87 -7.91 0.22
N GLY A 175 -19.65 -7.11 0.94
CA GLY A 175 -19.18 -6.37 2.12
C GLY A 175 -18.45 -5.06 1.81
N ALA A 176 -18.06 -4.34 2.86
CA ALA A 176 -17.35 -3.07 2.80
C ALA A 176 -16.24 -3.02 3.85
N GLY A 177 -15.19 -2.22 3.59
CA GLY A 177 -14.08 -2.07 4.53
C GLY A 177 -13.36 -3.39 4.81
N ARG A 178 -13.20 -3.71 6.11
CA ARG A 178 -12.48 -4.91 6.57
C ARG A 178 -13.25 -6.21 6.36
N ASP A 179 -14.58 -6.15 6.23
CA ASP A 179 -15.45 -7.32 6.02
C ASP A 179 -15.67 -7.64 4.53
N THR A 180 -14.78 -7.16 3.66
CA THR A 180 -14.87 -7.42 2.23
C THR A 180 -14.50 -8.89 1.94
N LYS A 181 -15.41 -9.61 1.30
CA LYS A 181 -15.20 -10.98 0.82
C LYS A 181 -15.22 -11.01 -0.70
N TYR A 182 -14.42 -11.92 -1.24
CA TYR A 182 -14.36 -12.17 -2.67
C TYR A 182 -14.68 -13.64 -2.95
N SER A 183 -15.42 -13.87 -4.03
CA SER A 183 -15.62 -15.19 -4.62
C SER A 183 -15.20 -15.13 -6.08
N VAL A 184 -14.31 -16.02 -6.49
CA VAL A 184 -13.80 -16.11 -7.87
C VAL A 184 -14.29 -17.41 -8.48
N SER A 185 -14.87 -17.32 -9.67
CA SER A 185 -15.31 -18.50 -10.42
C SER A 185 -15.02 -18.35 -11.92
N PRO A 186 -14.44 -19.37 -12.58
CA PRO A 186 -14.15 -19.31 -14.02
C PRO A 186 -15.45 -19.41 -14.84
N SER A 187 -15.69 -18.46 -15.75
CA SER A 187 -16.87 -18.45 -16.63
C SER A 187 -16.58 -19.17 -17.96
N ARG A 188 -16.46 -20.50 -17.91
CA ARG A 188 -15.98 -21.34 -19.02
C ARG A 188 -16.94 -21.47 -20.22
N LYS A 189 -18.22 -21.11 -20.05
CA LYS A 189 -19.25 -21.21 -21.12
C LYS A 189 -19.59 -19.84 -21.69
N GLU A 190 -20.06 -18.95 -20.83
CA GLU A 190 -20.57 -17.62 -21.24
C GLU A 190 -19.45 -16.59 -21.40
N GLY A 191 -18.32 -16.78 -20.69
CA GLY A 191 -17.19 -15.86 -20.69
C GLY A 191 -16.16 -16.11 -21.78
N LYS A 192 -16.36 -17.11 -22.64
CA LYS A 192 -15.44 -17.42 -23.73
C LYS A 192 -15.55 -16.37 -24.82
N ALA A 193 -14.44 -15.67 -25.04
CA ALA A 193 -14.35 -14.63 -26.04
C ALA A 193 -12.91 -14.44 -26.49
N ALA A 194 -12.74 -14.15 -27.78
CA ALA A 194 -11.46 -13.73 -28.35
C ALA A 194 -11.20 -12.27 -27.97
N ILE A 195 -9.97 -11.94 -27.58
CA ILE A 195 -9.58 -10.57 -27.20
C ILE A 195 -9.59 -9.69 -28.47
N PRO A 196 -10.44 -8.65 -28.53
CA PRO A 196 -10.44 -7.71 -29.65
C PRO A 196 -9.07 -7.06 -29.87
N ALA A 197 -8.67 -6.89 -31.14
CA ALA A 197 -7.39 -6.27 -31.51
C ALA A 197 -7.20 -4.86 -30.91
N LYS A 198 -8.31 -4.10 -30.71
CA LYS A 198 -8.30 -2.81 -30.01
C LYS A 198 -7.64 -2.91 -28.63
N HIS A 199 -7.92 -3.98 -27.88
CA HIS A 199 -7.41 -4.18 -26.53
C HIS A 199 -5.96 -4.63 -26.51
N LEU A 200 -5.54 -5.47 -27.46
CA LEU A 200 -4.15 -5.91 -27.58
C LEU A 200 -3.21 -4.73 -27.88
N SER A 201 -3.66 -3.76 -28.68
CA SER A 201 -2.89 -2.55 -28.99
C SER A 201 -2.75 -1.58 -27.80
N SER A 202 -3.66 -1.65 -26.82
CA SER A 202 -3.66 -0.80 -25.62
C SER A 202 -3.11 -1.50 -24.38
N VAL A 203 -2.42 -2.63 -24.51
CA VAL A 203 -1.81 -3.32 -23.37
C VAL A 203 -0.65 -2.48 -22.81
N HIS A 204 -0.64 -2.34 -21.49
CA HIS A 204 0.38 -1.59 -20.79
C HIS A 204 1.56 -2.48 -20.38
N ASN A 205 2.77 -1.95 -20.47
CA ASN A 205 3.92 -2.61 -19.85
C ASN A 205 3.85 -2.41 -18.32
N LEU A 206 3.58 -3.51 -17.60
CA LEU A 206 3.31 -3.49 -16.15
C LEU A 206 4.53 -3.06 -15.33
N GLU A 207 5.72 -3.49 -15.72
CA GLU A 207 6.97 -3.14 -15.05
C GLU A 207 7.25 -1.63 -15.19
N ASN A 208 7.09 -1.09 -16.40
CA ASN A 208 7.26 0.34 -16.65
C ASN A 208 6.24 1.19 -15.89
N PHE A 209 5.01 0.71 -15.72
CA PHE A 209 4.00 1.37 -14.90
C PHE A 209 4.42 1.42 -13.42
N ALA A 210 4.81 0.28 -12.84
CA ALA A 210 5.27 0.21 -11.45
C ALA A 210 6.50 1.10 -11.20
N ASN A 211 7.49 1.02 -12.10
CA ASN A 211 8.70 1.85 -12.06
C ASN A 211 8.38 3.35 -12.22
N GLY A 212 7.39 3.68 -13.05
CA GLY A 212 6.96 5.06 -13.26
C GLY A 212 6.26 5.69 -12.06
N LEU A 213 5.72 4.89 -11.14
CA LEU A 213 5.10 5.37 -9.90
C LEU A 213 6.11 5.53 -8.75
N ASN A 214 7.31 4.97 -8.89
CA ASN A 214 8.39 5.12 -7.92
C ASN A 214 8.95 6.56 -7.99
N ASP A 215 8.49 7.42 -7.09
CA ASP A 215 8.90 8.83 -7.02
C ASP A 215 9.44 9.17 -5.63
N ALA A 216 10.72 9.55 -5.57
CA ALA A 216 11.41 9.91 -4.34
C ALA A 216 10.74 11.10 -3.61
N ASN A 217 10.12 12.04 -4.33
CA ASN A 217 9.39 13.13 -3.69
C ASN A 217 8.13 12.64 -3.01
N LYS A 218 7.38 11.72 -3.64
CA LYS A 218 6.18 11.13 -3.03
C LYS A 218 6.55 10.29 -1.80
N LEU A 219 7.68 9.58 -1.85
CA LEU A 219 8.25 8.87 -0.71
C LEU A 219 8.58 9.83 0.44
N ALA A 220 9.26 10.96 0.15
CA ALA A 220 9.58 11.99 1.14
C ALA A 220 8.35 12.62 1.79
N ILE A 221 7.36 12.97 0.98
CA ILE A 221 6.10 13.55 1.46
C ILE A 221 5.33 12.53 2.30
N ALA A 222 5.27 11.26 1.88
CA ALA A 222 4.63 10.19 2.65
C ALA A 222 5.36 9.94 3.97
N GLY A 223 6.69 9.92 3.99
CA GLY A 223 7.47 9.76 5.22
C GLY A 223 7.22 10.90 6.22
N LYS A 224 7.22 12.16 5.76
CA LYS A 224 6.87 13.31 6.60
C LYS A 224 5.43 13.22 7.13
N ALA A 225 4.50 12.79 6.29
CA ALA A 225 3.10 12.60 6.65
C ALA A 225 2.95 11.54 7.75
N ILE A 226 3.63 10.39 7.62
CA ILE A 226 3.66 9.35 8.65
C ILE A 226 4.23 9.91 9.95
N GLY A 227 5.38 10.58 9.92
CA GLY A 227 5.97 11.12 11.15
C GLY A 227 5.13 12.19 11.82
N THR A 228 4.42 13.02 11.06
CA THR A 228 3.45 13.98 11.63
C THR A 228 2.28 13.27 12.30
N LEU A 229 1.86 12.14 11.73
CA LEU A 229 0.68 11.40 12.14
C LEU A 229 0.94 10.48 13.34
N THR A 230 2.10 9.84 13.38
CA THR A 230 2.45 8.82 14.38
C THR A 230 3.53 9.25 15.36
N GLY A 231 4.21 10.38 15.12
CA GLY A 231 5.36 10.82 15.92
C GLY A 231 6.66 10.04 15.65
N VAL A 232 6.64 9.06 14.73
CA VAL A 232 7.82 8.25 14.37
C VAL A 232 8.56 8.87 13.19
N SER A 233 9.86 9.11 13.35
CA SER A 233 10.68 9.65 12.26
C SER A 233 10.93 8.62 11.17
N VAL A 234 10.69 8.98 9.91
CA VAL A 234 11.02 8.13 8.76
C VAL A 234 12.40 8.53 8.23
N SER A 235 13.38 7.64 8.39
CA SER A 235 14.71 7.82 7.81
C SER A 235 14.70 7.36 6.35
N ILE A 236 14.61 8.32 5.42
CA ILE A 236 14.62 7.99 3.99
C ILE A 236 16.07 7.91 3.53
N SER A 237 16.55 6.69 3.32
CA SER A 237 17.88 6.43 2.79
C SER A 237 17.98 7.00 1.37
N SER A 238 18.57 8.18 1.26
CA SER A 238 18.94 8.75 -0.03
C SER A 238 20.20 8.05 -0.52
N THR A 239 20.06 6.93 -1.24
CA THR A 239 21.17 6.30 -1.97
C THR A 239 21.59 7.10 -3.22
N MET A 240 21.42 8.42 -3.19
CA MET A 240 22.34 9.30 -3.91
C MET A 240 23.66 9.22 -3.16
N ALA A 241 24.43 8.18 -3.45
CA ALA A 241 25.83 8.12 -3.11
C ALA A 241 26.49 9.34 -3.77
N LEU A 242 26.64 10.42 -3.00
CA LEU A 242 27.75 11.33 -3.20
C LEU A 242 28.99 10.43 -3.30
N PRO A 243 29.79 10.53 -4.37
CA PRO A 243 30.96 9.69 -4.49
C PRO A 243 31.78 9.90 -3.22
N ALA A 244 31.95 8.83 -2.45
CA ALA A 244 32.88 8.80 -1.34
C ALA A 244 34.28 8.92 -1.95
N THR A 245 34.69 10.15 -2.25
CA THR A 245 36.09 10.47 -2.37
C THR A 245 36.66 10.29 -0.97
N GLY A 246 37.25 9.12 -0.75
CA GLY A 246 38.16 8.91 0.36
C GLY A 246 39.26 9.96 0.26
N THR A 247 39.07 11.05 0.98
CA THR A 247 40.14 11.98 1.30
C THR A 247 40.05 12.20 2.80
N THR A 248 41.05 11.67 3.48
CA THR A 248 41.48 12.04 4.82
C THR A 248 41.14 13.50 5.14
N GLY A 249 40.62 13.71 6.35
CA GLY A 249 39.99 14.94 6.80
C GLY A 249 40.62 16.24 6.30
N ILE A 250 39.79 17.03 5.62
CA ILE A 250 39.93 18.48 5.59
C ILE A 250 38.57 19.01 6.04
N ALA A 251 38.59 19.66 7.21
CA ALA A 251 37.45 20.35 7.76
C ALA A 251 36.92 21.39 6.77
N LEU A 252 35.60 21.44 6.63
CA LEU A 252 34.91 22.55 5.97
C LEU A 252 35.28 23.85 6.72
N PRO A 253 35.74 24.92 6.04
CA PRO A 253 36.09 26.16 6.73
C PRO A 253 34.80 26.80 7.25
N GLY A 254 34.61 26.80 8.57
CA GLY A 254 33.45 27.44 9.21
C GLY A 254 32.98 26.88 10.55
N PHE A 255 33.49 25.73 11.00
CA PHE A 255 33.16 25.19 12.32
C PHE A 255 34.43 25.02 13.17
N SER A 256 34.53 25.86 14.20
CA SER A 256 35.59 25.81 15.20
C SER A 256 35.64 24.44 15.87
N SER A 257 36.79 23.75 15.78
CA SER A 257 37.04 22.53 16.54
C SER A 257 37.33 22.84 18.02
N PRO A 258 36.87 22.02 18.98
CA PRO A 258 37.47 21.97 20.30
C PRO A 258 38.75 21.12 20.28
N ALA A 259 39.61 21.43 21.26
CA ALA A 259 41.00 21.07 21.33
C ALA A 259 41.32 19.57 21.53
N THR A 260 42.49 19.26 21.01
CA THR A 260 43.36 18.08 21.11
C THR A 260 43.49 17.49 22.51
N GLY A 261 43.51 16.16 22.62
CA GLY A 261 43.99 15.50 23.84
C GLY A 261 43.96 13.95 23.82
N ILE A 262 45.06 13.35 23.33
CA ILE A 262 45.63 12.05 23.74
C ILE A 262 44.97 10.75 23.21
N GLY A 263 45.67 10.16 22.22
CA GLY A 263 46.28 8.82 22.40
C GLY A 263 45.45 7.55 22.24
N SER A 264 45.38 7.05 20.99
CA SER A 264 45.71 5.66 20.58
C SER A 264 45.38 4.48 21.50
N THR A 265 44.38 3.65 21.15
CA THR A 265 44.55 2.18 20.99
C THR A 265 43.34 1.51 20.31
N SER A 266 43.63 0.39 19.66
CA SER A 266 42.77 -0.45 18.82
C SER A 266 41.93 -1.49 19.60
N VAL A 267 40.63 -1.61 19.25
CA VAL A 267 39.74 -2.82 19.31
C VAL A 267 39.29 -3.27 20.75
N PRO A 268 38.10 -3.87 21.04
CA PRO A 268 36.99 -4.41 20.22
C PRO A 268 35.55 -3.95 20.58
N THR A 269 34.60 -4.42 19.77
CA THR A 269 33.15 -4.56 20.00
C THR A 269 32.78 -5.10 21.40
N GLY A 270 31.88 -4.42 22.13
CA GLY A 270 31.33 -4.93 23.39
C GLY A 270 30.28 -4.04 24.08
N ASN A 271 29.00 -4.30 23.78
CA ASN A 271 27.81 -4.20 24.66
C ASN A 271 27.69 -3.02 25.67
N ILE A 272 27.41 -1.82 25.17
CA ILE A 272 26.97 -0.67 26.00
C ILE A 272 25.51 -0.83 26.48
N ALA A 273 24.73 -1.68 25.80
CA ALA A 273 23.32 -1.91 26.12
C ALA A 273 23.08 -2.81 27.36
N LYS A 274 24.13 -3.40 27.95
CA LYS A 274 23.98 -4.36 29.07
C LYS A 274 24.29 -3.78 30.46
N ASP A 275 24.95 -2.62 30.53
CA ASP A 275 25.21 -1.94 31.81
C ASP A 275 24.11 -0.93 32.17
N ALA A 276 23.40 -0.36 31.20
CA ALA A 276 22.21 0.46 31.45
C ALA A 276 20.99 -0.37 31.94
N ALA A 277 20.99 -1.67 31.71
CA ALA A 277 19.92 -2.59 32.15
C ALA A 277 20.12 -3.13 33.58
N LYS A 278 21.26 -2.87 34.23
CA LYS A 278 21.53 -3.29 35.63
C LYS A 278 21.23 -2.20 36.65
N GLU A 279 21.18 -0.93 36.26
CA GLU A 279 20.81 0.18 37.16
C GLU A 279 19.29 0.38 37.30
N ALA A 280 18.47 -0.17 36.39
CA ALA A 280 17.00 -0.09 36.47
C ALA A 280 16.36 -1.19 37.34
N VAL A 281 17.14 -2.14 37.86
CA VAL A 281 16.64 -3.28 38.69
C VAL A 281 16.88 -3.04 40.20
N ALA A 282 17.48 -1.91 40.59
CA ALA A 282 17.85 -1.62 41.99
C ALA A 282 16.89 -0.66 42.73
N ALA A 283 15.78 -0.24 42.12
CA ALA A 283 14.79 0.62 42.77
C ALA A 283 13.57 -0.19 43.22
N GLU A 284 13.66 -0.82 44.39
CA GLU A 284 12.54 -1.47 45.08
C GLU A 284 11.56 -0.42 45.65
N PHE A 285 10.26 -0.58 45.35
CA PHE A 285 9.17 0.10 46.05
C PHE A 285 8.38 -0.95 46.87
N LYS A 286 8.34 -0.79 48.20
CA LYS A 286 7.64 -1.66 49.17
C LYS A 286 6.29 -1.09 49.59
N GLY A 287 5.23 -1.92 49.46
CA GLY A 287 4.01 -2.06 50.32
C GLY A 287 3.11 -0.84 50.55
N THR A 288 1.77 -0.92 50.65
CA THR A 288 0.89 -1.91 51.33
C THR A 288 -0.54 -1.81 50.74
N GLU A 289 -1.16 -2.91 50.29
CA GLU A 289 -2.21 -3.74 50.94
C GLU A 289 -3.63 -3.15 51.15
N SER A 290 -4.58 -3.77 50.44
CA SER A 290 -5.92 -4.28 50.82
C SER A 290 -7.09 -3.35 51.21
N VAL A 291 -8.26 -3.60 50.60
CA VAL A 291 -9.63 -3.83 51.18
C VAL A 291 -10.64 -3.77 50.00
N THR A 292 -11.20 -4.87 49.45
CA THR A 292 -12.39 -5.69 49.83
C THR A 292 -13.66 -5.38 49.02
N GLU A 293 -14.16 -6.44 48.34
CA GLU A 293 -15.53 -6.87 47.97
C GLU A 293 -16.65 -5.90 47.50
N THR A 294 -17.18 -6.25 46.33
CA THR A 294 -18.59 -6.62 46.01
C THR A 294 -19.76 -5.66 46.32
N GLN A 295 -20.48 -5.24 45.27
CA GLN A 295 -21.96 -5.28 45.15
C GLN A 295 -22.39 -4.93 43.70
N THR A 296 -22.85 -5.90 42.92
CA THR A 296 -24.25 -6.21 42.52
C THR A 296 -24.87 -5.33 41.43
N ALA A 297 -25.47 -6.04 40.47
CA ALA A 297 -26.15 -5.58 39.27
C ALA A 297 -27.43 -4.77 39.52
N HIS A 298 -27.77 -3.90 38.57
CA HIS A 298 -29.16 -3.70 38.15
C HIS A 298 -29.23 -3.45 36.64
N VAL A 299 -30.07 -4.25 35.98
CA VAL A 299 -30.46 -4.15 34.56
C VAL A 299 -31.90 -3.63 34.49
N ALA A 300 -32.13 -2.75 33.50
CA ALA A 300 -33.37 -2.39 32.78
C ALA A 300 -34.42 -1.49 33.49
N PRO A 301 -35.27 -0.75 32.72
CA PRO A 301 -35.52 -0.83 31.27
C PRO A 301 -35.47 0.51 30.49
N ALA A 302 -35.61 0.36 29.16
CA ALA A 302 -35.81 1.41 28.18
C ALA A 302 -37.15 2.16 28.38
N SER A 303 -37.12 3.48 28.21
CA SER A 303 -38.28 4.31 27.94
C SER A 303 -38.15 4.91 26.55
N SER A 304 -39.01 4.44 25.64
CA SER A 304 -39.37 5.09 24.40
C SER A 304 -40.25 6.31 24.70
N GLU A 305 -39.75 7.51 24.45
CA GLU A 305 -40.61 8.67 24.22
C GLU A 305 -40.19 9.33 22.92
N ALA A 306 -41.02 9.10 21.90
CA ALA A 306 -41.04 9.88 20.69
C ALA A 306 -41.56 11.28 21.03
N LEU A 307 -40.66 12.26 20.98
CA LEU A 307 -41.00 13.67 20.73
C LEU A 307 -40.64 13.86 19.25
N GLY A 308 -41.58 13.96 18.31
CA GLY A 308 -42.69 14.90 18.27
C GLY A 308 -42.37 15.84 17.11
N GLY A 309 -42.95 15.59 15.93
CA GLY A 309 -42.58 16.21 14.64
C GLY A 309 -42.81 17.72 14.52
N ASP A 310 -43.21 18.38 15.61
CA ASP A 310 -43.58 19.81 15.61
C ASP A 310 -42.41 20.75 15.93
N GLU A 311 -41.34 20.31 16.61
CA GLU A 311 -40.16 21.17 16.87
C GLU A 311 -39.26 21.38 15.65
N LEU A 312 -39.20 20.41 14.73
CA LEU A 312 -38.40 20.53 13.49
C LEU A 312 -39.05 21.49 12.49
N ALA A 313 -40.39 21.55 12.48
CA ALA A 313 -41.15 22.46 11.62
C ALA A 313 -41.00 23.92 12.08
N ASP A 314 -40.97 24.17 13.39
CA ASP A 314 -40.81 25.51 13.95
C ASP A 314 -39.38 26.06 13.77
N MET A 315 -38.36 25.18 13.79
CA MET A 315 -36.98 25.56 13.46
C MET A 315 -36.75 25.86 11.97
N MET A 316 -37.51 25.23 11.06
CA MET A 316 -37.39 25.51 9.62
C MET A 316 -38.07 26.82 9.22
N ALA A 317 -39.15 27.21 9.90
CA ALA A 317 -39.82 28.49 9.66
C ALA A 317 -38.97 29.71 10.07
N GLN A 318 -38.06 29.57 11.04
CA GLN A 318 -37.13 30.64 11.44
C GLN A 318 -35.94 30.82 10.48
N LEU A 319 -35.66 29.85 9.60
CA LEU A 319 -34.51 29.88 8.69
C LEU A 319 -34.85 30.42 7.29
N GLU A 320 -36.12 30.46 6.90
CA GLU A 320 -36.56 31.09 5.64
C GLU A 320 -36.85 32.60 5.77
N GLY A 321 -36.65 33.16 6.97
CA GLY A 321 -36.91 34.56 7.30
C GLY A 321 -35.68 35.49 7.34
N LEU A 322 -34.52 35.08 6.83
CA LEU A 322 -33.29 35.89 6.81
C LEU A 322 -32.64 35.96 5.43
#